data_AF-A0A6B3QAY1-F1
#
_entry.id   AF-A0A6B3QAY1-F1
#
_cell.length_a   1.000
_cell.length_b   1.000
_cell.length_c   1.000
_cell.angle_alpha   90.00
_cell.angle_beta   90.00
_cell.angle_gamma   90.00
#
_symmetry.space_group_name_H-M   'P 1'
#
loop_
_entity.id
_entity.type
_entity.pdbx_description
1 polymer ?
#
loop_
_entity_poly.entity_id
_entity_poly.type
_entity_poly.pdbx_seq_one_letter_code
_entity_poly.pdbx_strand_id
1 'polypeptide(L)'
;MVAKKYVIGNFKGGVGKSTCAQMLGFESAVNEGKRTLIIDLDMQGNTSDVMNLTHMNFTNEEGGGEGEPIVYENTVTDVLINNLPPKEAVYKVINNLYILPADMSFEMYDDWIK
;
A
#
# COMPACT_ATOMS: atom_id res chain seq x y z
N MET A 1 20.27 -8.35 5.76
CA MET A 1 19.92 -8.05 4.35
C MET A 1 19.08 -6.78 4.32
N VAL A 2 19.22 -5.95 3.28
CA VAL A 2 18.43 -4.72 3.09
C VAL A 2 17.41 -4.97 1.98
N ALA A 3 16.18 -4.47 2.13
CA ALA A 3 15.15 -4.61 1.10
C ALA A 3 15.52 -3.83 -0.18
N LYS A 4 15.21 -4.39 -1.35
CA LYS A 4 15.33 -3.69 -2.63
C LYS A 4 14.13 -2.76 -2.82
N LYS A 5 14.38 -1.50 -3.20
CA LYS A 5 13.36 -0.45 -3.30
C LYS A 5 13.17 -0.04 -4.75
N TYR A 6 11.92 0.12 -5.16
CA TYR A 6 11.54 0.60 -6.48
C TYR A 6 10.54 1.74 -6.31
N VAL A 7 10.64 2.77 -7.15
CA VAL A 7 9.71 3.90 -7.16
C VAL A 7 9.07 3.95 -8.55
N ILE A 8 7.75 4.04 -8.59
CA ILE A 8 6.99 4.17 -9.82
C ILE A 8 6.38 5.58 -9.84
N GLY A 9 6.91 6.44 -10.72
CA GLY A 9 6.51 7.85 -10.80
C GLY A 9 6.40 8.32 -12.25
N ASN A 10 5.43 9.20 -12.52
CA ASN A 10 5.25 9.90 -13.79
C ASN A 10 4.34 11.12 -13.57
N PHE A 11 4.67 12.24 -14.21
CA PHE A 11 3.90 13.49 -14.16
C PHE A 11 2.53 13.40 -14.85
N LYS A 12 2.32 12.42 -15.73
CA LYS A 12 1.03 12.23 -16.41
C LYS A 12 0.09 11.32 -15.61
N GLY A 13 -1.16 11.76 -15.44
CA GLY A 13 -2.26 10.92 -14.93
C GLY A 13 -2.70 9.84 -15.93
N GLY A 14 -3.26 8.73 -15.45
CA GLY A 14 -3.85 7.70 -16.32
C GLY A 14 -2.87 6.84 -17.13
N VAL A 15 -1.58 6.82 -16.78
CA VAL A 15 -0.54 6.03 -17.49
C VAL A 15 -0.24 4.67 -16.85
N GLY A 16 -1.10 4.21 -15.92
CA GLY A 16 -0.95 2.90 -15.27
C GLY A 16 0.08 2.82 -14.13
N LYS A 17 0.44 3.95 -13.49
CA LYS A 17 1.39 3.97 -12.35
C LYS A 17 0.94 3.06 -11.19
N SER A 18 -0.26 3.29 -10.66
CA SER A 18 -0.82 2.54 -9.54
C SER A 18 -1.02 1.08 -9.91
N THR A 19 -1.56 0.81 -11.11
CA THR A 19 -1.70 -0.56 -11.63
C THR A 19 -0.35 -1.28 -11.72
N CYS A 20 0.70 -0.61 -12.17
CA CYS A 20 2.05 -1.18 -12.20
C CYS A 20 2.56 -1.52 -10.80
N ALA A 21 2.37 -0.63 -9.81
CA ALA A 21 2.74 -0.88 -8.42
C ALA A 21 1.97 -2.05 -7.81
N GLN A 22 0.65 -2.10 -8.04
CA GLN A 22 -0.25 -3.16 -7.58
C GLN A 22 0.17 -4.52 -8.15
N MET A 23 0.32 -4.62 -9.48
CA MET A 23 0.62 -5.89 -10.15
C MET A 23 2.04 -6.37 -9.88
N LEU A 24 3.04 -5.49 -9.92
CA LEU A 24 4.42 -5.88 -9.56
C LEU A 24 4.54 -6.31 -8.10
N GLY A 25 3.81 -5.63 -7.20
CA GLY A 25 3.78 -6.01 -5.79
C GLY A 25 3.11 -7.37 -5.57
N PHE A 26 1.96 -7.60 -6.21
CA PHE A 26 1.25 -8.87 -6.16
C PHE A 26 2.08 -10.03 -6.72
N GLU A 27 2.65 -9.88 -7.91
CA GLU A 27 3.54 -10.88 -8.54
C GLU A 27 4.75 -11.21 -7.67
N SER A 28 5.38 -10.18 -7.08
CA SER A 28 6.51 -10.35 -6.15
C SER A 28 6.11 -11.15 -4.89
N ALA A 29 4.90 -10.95 -4.37
CA ALA A 29 4.43 -11.65 -3.19
C ALA A 29 3.98 -13.09 -3.47
N VAL A 30 3.17 -13.28 -4.52
CA VAL A 30 2.47 -14.53 -4.80
C VAL A 30 3.32 -15.49 -5.62
N ASN A 31 3.87 -15.04 -6.75
CA ASN A 31 4.60 -15.93 -7.66
C ASN A 31 6.07 -16.06 -7.30
N GLU A 32 6.69 -14.99 -6.79
CA GLU A 32 8.09 -14.99 -6.38
C GLU A 32 8.31 -15.33 -4.90
N GLY A 33 7.23 -15.42 -4.10
CA GLY A 33 7.29 -15.74 -2.68
C GLY A 33 8.06 -14.72 -1.83
N LYS A 34 8.22 -13.48 -2.30
CA LYS A 34 9.00 -12.45 -1.60
C LYS A 34 8.11 -11.65 -0.65
N ARG A 35 8.59 -11.41 0.57
CA ARG A 35 8.00 -10.39 1.45
C ARG A 35 8.06 -9.03 0.77
N THR A 36 6.89 -8.49 0.44
CA THR A 36 6.71 -7.32 -0.41
C THR A 36 5.85 -6.29 0.32
N LEU A 37 6.29 -5.04 0.35
CA LEU A 37 5.56 -3.91 0.90
C LEU A 37 5.29 -2.92 -0.23
N ILE A 38 4.01 -2.64 -0.47
CA ILE A 38 3.57 -1.52 -1.29
C ILE A 38 3.41 -0.31 -0.39
N ILE A 39 3.91 0.85 -0.82
CA ILE A 39 3.70 2.13 -0.14
C ILE A 39 2.92 3.01 -1.10
N ASP A 40 1.68 3.34 -0.73
CA ASP A 40 0.86 4.27 -1.51
C ASP A 40 1.23 5.70 -1.12
N LEU A 41 1.59 6.52 -2.11
CA LEU A 41 1.98 7.93 -1.93
C LEU A 41 1.10 8.83 -2.81
N ASP A 42 -0.11 8.38 -3.11
CA ASP A 42 -1.09 9.11 -3.89
C ASP A 42 -2.32 9.36 -3.01
N MET A 43 -2.68 10.63 -2.77
CA MET A 43 -3.84 11.00 -1.95
C MET A 43 -5.16 10.43 -2.48
N GLN A 44 -5.21 10.04 -3.76
CA GLN A 44 -6.39 9.41 -4.34
C GLN A 44 -6.61 7.99 -3.81
N GLY A 45 -5.62 7.37 -3.14
CA GLY A 45 -5.78 6.10 -2.43
C GLY A 45 -6.07 4.88 -3.32
N ASN A 46 -5.99 5.00 -4.65
CA ASN A 46 -6.38 3.94 -5.59
C ASN A 46 -5.64 2.61 -5.34
N THR A 47 -4.37 2.65 -4.91
CA THR A 47 -3.63 1.42 -4.58
C THR A 47 -4.13 0.82 -3.28
N SER A 48 -4.41 1.67 -2.30
CA SER A 48 -4.99 1.30 -1.01
C SER A 48 -6.35 0.61 -1.15
N ASP A 49 -7.22 1.11 -2.02
CA ASP A 49 -8.51 0.51 -2.34
C ASP A 49 -8.37 -0.85 -3.03
N VAL A 50 -7.52 -0.95 -4.05
CA VAL A 50 -7.29 -2.23 -4.76
C VAL A 50 -6.67 -3.29 -3.83
N MET A 51 -5.77 -2.89 -2.93
CA MET A 51 -5.24 -3.82 -1.93
C MET A 51 -6.31 -4.26 -0.93
N ASN A 52 -7.24 -3.39 -0.54
CA ASN A 52 -8.35 -3.78 0.33
C ASN A 52 -9.29 -4.77 -0.37
N LEU A 53 -9.64 -4.51 -1.63
CA LEU A 53 -10.38 -5.46 -2.47
C LEU A 53 -9.63 -6.79 -2.65
N THR A 54 -8.31 -6.74 -2.80
CA THR A 54 -7.48 -7.96 -2.85
C THR A 54 -7.59 -8.73 -1.54
N HIS A 55 -7.46 -8.07 -0.40
CA HIS A 55 -7.62 -8.70 0.91
C HIS A 55 -8.97 -9.41 1.04
N MET A 56 -10.07 -8.72 0.72
CA MET A 56 -11.42 -9.27 0.81
C MET A 56 -11.62 -10.51 -0.08
N ASN A 57 -10.98 -10.56 -1.26
CA ASN A 57 -11.15 -11.64 -2.23
C ASN A 57 -10.30 -12.89 -1.94
N PHE A 58 -9.41 -12.84 -0.95
CA PHE A 58 -8.56 -13.97 -0.56
C PHE A 58 -9.05 -14.59 0.76
N THR A 59 -8.85 -15.90 0.91
CA THR A 59 -9.26 -16.63 2.11
C THR A 59 -8.37 -16.29 3.31
N ASN A 60 -8.86 -16.60 4.52
CA ASN A 60 -8.06 -16.50 5.73
C ASN A 60 -6.79 -17.37 5.68
N GLU A 61 -6.82 -18.53 5.03
CA GLU A 61 -5.65 -19.42 4.84
C GLU A 61 -4.56 -18.76 3.97
N GLU A 62 -4.99 -18.01 2.95
CA GLU A 62 -4.10 -17.22 2.10
C GLU A 62 -3.68 -15.90 2.74
N GLY A 63 -4.16 -15.63 3.96
CA GLY A 63 -3.87 -14.43 4.72
C GLY A 63 -4.70 -13.20 4.32
N GLY A 64 -5.74 -13.39 3.52
CA GLY A 64 -6.77 -12.42 3.20
C GLY A 64 -7.85 -12.31 4.29
N GLY A 65 -8.95 -11.63 3.96
CA GLY A 65 -10.04 -11.30 4.87
C GLY A 65 -11.30 -12.12 4.70
N GLU A 66 -11.37 -13.01 3.70
CA GLU A 66 -12.54 -13.88 3.44
C GLU A 66 -13.87 -13.10 3.41
N GLY A 67 -13.88 -12.00 2.65
CA GLY A 67 -15.02 -11.08 2.55
C GLY A 67 -14.94 -9.86 3.47
N GLU A 68 -14.07 -9.86 4.48
CA GLU A 68 -13.87 -8.71 5.39
C GLU A 68 -12.77 -7.76 4.88
N PRO A 69 -12.98 -6.43 4.97
CA PRO A 69 -11.99 -5.44 4.54
C PRO A 69 -10.92 -5.19 5.61
N ILE A 70 -9.78 -4.64 5.18
CA ILE A 70 -8.81 -4.03 6.09
C ILE A 70 -9.37 -2.70 6.58
N VAL A 71 -9.29 -2.44 7.88
CA VAL A 71 -9.53 -1.12 8.47
C VAL A 71 -8.19 -0.40 8.59
N TYR A 72 -8.01 0.64 7.77
CA TYR A 72 -6.82 1.50 7.84
C TYR A 72 -7.03 2.58 8.92
N GLU A 73 -6.51 2.33 10.12
CA GLU A 73 -6.54 3.30 11.23
C GLU A 73 -5.48 4.41 11.07
N ASN A 74 -4.34 4.07 10.46
CA ASN A 74 -3.22 4.96 10.22
C ASN A 74 -2.77 4.85 8.77
N THR A 75 -2.35 5.96 8.18
CA THR A 75 -1.88 6.02 6.80
C THR A 75 -0.47 6.57 6.71
N VAL A 76 0.04 6.70 5.48
CA VAL A 76 1.33 7.33 5.21
C VAL A 76 1.40 8.78 5.72
N THR A 77 0.25 9.45 5.83
CA THR A 77 0.15 10.78 6.44
C THR A 77 0.57 10.75 7.90
N ASP A 78 0.08 9.79 8.70
CA ASP A 78 0.45 9.68 10.11
C ASP A 78 1.94 9.39 10.29
N VAL A 79 2.48 8.57 9.41
CA VAL A 79 3.92 8.24 9.43
C VAL A 79 4.77 9.47 9.14
N LEU A 80 4.44 10.24 8.11
CA LEU A 80 5.28 11.35 7.65
C LEU A 80 5.03 12.63 8.44
N ILE A 81 3.77 12.98 8.71
CA ILE A 81 3.37 14.24 9.33
C ILE A 81 3.32 14.11 10.86
N ASN A 82 2.72 13.02 11.37
CA ASN A 82 2.51 12.82 12.81
C ASN A 82 3.65 12.05 13.50
N ASN A 83 4.72 11.69 12.76
CA ASN A 83 5.86 10.89 13.22
C ASN A 83 5.46 9.53 13.83
N LEU A 84 4.36 8.94 13.34
CA LEU A 84 3.98 7.59 13.73
C LEU A 84 5.04 6.58 13.25
N PRO A 85 5.51 5.64 14.08
CA PRO A 85 6.40 4.58 13.61
C PRO A 85 5.78 3.82 12.42
N PRO A 86 6.47 3.67 11.28
CA PRO A 86 5.87 3.11 10.06
C PRO A 86 5.21 1.74 10.24
N LYS A 87 5.72 0.94 11.19
CA LYS A 87 5.19 -0.39 11.50
C LYS A 87 3.74 -0.35 12.01
N GLU A 88 3.29 0.76 12.58
CA GLU A 88 1.93 0.96 13.10
C GLU A 88 0.91 1.31 12.01
N ALA A 89 1.38 1.62 10.79
CA ALA A 89 0.55 1.89 9.62
C ALA A 89 0.77 0.87 8.48
N VAL A 90 1.45 -0.25 8.77
CA VAL A 90 1.64 -1.34 7.79
C VAL A 90 0.64 -2.45 8.05
N TYR A 91 -0.18 -2.74 7.04
CA TYR A 91 -1.23 -3.75 7.10
C TYR A 91 -0.87 -4.94 6.22
N LYS A 92 -1.25 -6.15 6.67
CA LYS A 92 -1.16 -7.36 5.85
C LYS A 92 -2.34 -7.38 4.88
N VAL A 93 -2.03 -7.55 3.60
CA VAL A 93 -3.06 -7.71 2.54
C VAL A 93 -3.34 -9.19 2.33
N ILE A 94 -2.30 -9.96 2.04
CA ILE A 94 -2.32 -11.43 1.94
C ILE A 94 -0.98 -11.97 2.44
N ASN A 95 -0.76 -13.27 2.40
CA ASN A 95 0.55 -13.84 2.67
C ASN A 95 1.62 -13.18 1.78
N ASN A 96 2.72 -12.74 2.42
CA ASN A 96 3.84 -12.02 1.80
C ASN A 96 3.56 -10.63 1.20
N LEU A 97 2.32 -10.16 1.13
CA LEU A 97 1.97 -8.83 0.61
C LEU A 97 1.47 -7.91 1.73
N TYR A 98 2.08 -6.75 1.84
CA TYR A 98 1.76 -5.73 2.83
C TYR A 98 1.55 -4.38 2.15
N ILE A 99 0.80 -3.50 2.80
CA ILE A 99 0.60 -2.12 2.36
C ILE A 99 0.82 -1.11 3.49
N LEU A 100 1.47 0.01 3.17
CA LEU A 100 1.37 1.28 3.89
C LEU A 100 0.41 2.17 3.08
N PRO A 101 -0.85 2.35 3.51
CA PRO A 101 -1.89 2.94 2.70
C PRO A 101 -1.82 4.47 2.69
N ALA A 102 -2.55 5.08 1.77
CA ALA A 102 -2.80 6.51 1.69
C ALA A 102 -4.31 6.77 1.60
N ASP A 103 -4.69 7.95 2.05
CA ASP A 103 -6.03 8.51 1.86
C ASP A 103 -5.92 10.01 1.53
N MET A 104 -7.06 10.70 1.48
CA MET A 104 -7.13 12.13 1.17
C MET A 104 -6.34 13.01 2.16
N SER A 105 -6.07 12.56 3.38
CA SER A 105 -5.27 13.34 4.35
C SER A 105 -3.85 13.61 3.84
N PHE A 106 -3.36 12.82 2.89
CA PHE A 106 -2.02 13.00 2.31
C PHE A 106 -1.91 14.28 1.47
N GLU A 107 -3.01 14.95 1.13
CA GLU A 107 -3.01 16.29 0.55
C GLU A 107 -2.25 17.31 1.43
N MET A 108 -2.25 17.12 2.75
CA MET A 108 -1.56 17.99 3.71
C MET A 108 -0.03 17.96 3.57
N TYR A 109 0.53 16.97 2.88
CA TYR A 109 1.98 16.78 2.75
C TYR A 109 2.68 17.97 2.06
N ASP A 110 2.05 18.54 1.04
CA ASP A 110 2.62 19.65 0.26
C ASP A 110 2.85 20.91 1.10
N ASP A 111 1.99 21.16 2.09
CA ASP A 111 2.15 22.28 3.01
C ASP A 111 3.11 21.96 4.16
N TRP A 112 3.13 20.72 4.63
CA TRP A 112 3.99 20.28 5.72
C TRP A 112 5.49 20.30 5.36
N ILE A 113 5.86 20.01 4.10
CA ILE A 113 7.26 19.89 3.69
C ILE A 113 7.96 21.21 3.35
N LYS A 114 7.22 22.33 3.36
CA LYS A 114 7.75 23.68 3.09
C LYS A 114 8.46 24.25 4.32
#